data_AF-B4LJR8-F1
#
_entry.id   AF-B4LJR8-F1
#
_cell.length_a   1.000
_cell.length_b   1.000
_cell.length_c   1.000
_cell.angle_alpha   90.00
_cell.angle_beta   90.00
_cell.angle_gamma   90.00
#
_symmetry.space_group_name_H-M   'P 1'
#
loop_
_entity.id
_entity.type
_entity.pdbx_description
1 polymer ?
#
loop_
_entity_poly.entity_id
_entity_poly.type
_entity_poly.pdbx_seq_one_letter_code
_entity_poly.pdbx_strand_id
1 'polypeptide(L)'
;MKAVLLISIFLALVVLSTSSEQEAKASNLESCRRKVRANCQPNGKICVRIARSNLCELRSYSCKQRLANCKSNSNTLTNAFYQRVNIKLCSGMSINQSLPCVSGTNNAK
;
A
#
# COMPACT_ATOMS: atom_id res chain seq x y z
N MET A 1 4.48 18.99 46.88
CA MET A 1 3.09 18.97 46.34
C MET A 1 2.97 19.54 44.93
N LYS A 2 3.63 20.66 44.58
CA LYS A 2 3.56 21.26 43.23
C LYS A 2 4.14 20.38 42.10
N ALA A 3 5.23 19.65 42.35
CA ALA A 3 5.88 18.80 41.35
C ALA A 3 5.04 17.58 40.91
N VAL A 4 4.28 16.98 41.84
CA VAL A 4 3.42 15.81 41.56
C VAL A 4 2.25 16.19 40.65
N LEU A 5 1.69 17.39 40.86
CA LEU A 5 0.66 17.97 40.00
C LEU A 5 1.16 18.26 38.59
N LEU A 6 2.41 18.71 38.44
CA LEU A 6 3.00 18.94 37.12
C LEU A 6 3.22 17.62 36.37
N ILE A 7 3.66 16.56 37.06
CA ILE A 7 3.88 15.24 36.45
C ILE A 7 2.56 14.62 35.97
N SER A 8 1.47 14.73 36.75
CA SER A 8 0.17 14.20 36.33
C SER A 8 -0.41 14.95 35.13
N ILE A 9 -0.23 16.27 35.06
CA ILE A 9 -0.63 17.10 33.92
C ILE A 9 0.16 16.71 32.66
N PHE A 10 1.48 16.50 32.78
CA PHE A 10 2.30 16.05 31.66
C PHE A 10 1.91 14.65 31.17
N LEU A 11 1.62 13.71 32.07
CA LEU A 11 1.13 12.38 31.70
C LEU A 11 -0.21 12.44 30.95
N ALA A 12 -1.15 13.28 31.42
CA ALA A 12 -2.44 13.46 30.76
C ALA A 12 -2.29 14.05 29.35
N LEU A 13 -1.42 15.04 29.17
CA LEU A 13 -1.14 15.64 27.87
C LEU A 13 -0.54 14.63 26.88
N VAL A 14 0.38 13.78 27.32
CA VAL A 14 0.95 12.72 26.46
C VAL A 14 -0.13 11.71 26.04
N VAL A 15 -1.01 11.30 26.95
CA VAL A 15 -2.10 10.35 26.63
C VAL A 15 -3.09 10.95 25.62
N LEU A 16 -3.51 12.21 25.78
CA LEU A 16 -4.41 12.89 24.83
C LEU A 16 -3.78 13.11 23.44
N SER A 17 -2.47 13.29 23.38
CA SER A 17 -1.74 13.42 22.12
C SER A 17 -1.78 12.12 21.31
N THR A 18 -1.78 10.97 21.98
CA THR A 18 -1.76 9.65 21.30
C THR A 18 -3.12 9.20 20.79
N SER A 19 -4.23 9.60 21.43
CA SER A 19 -5.58 9.21 21.02
C SER A 19 -6.02 9.93 19.73
N SER A 20 -5.74 11.23 19.63
CA SER A 20 -6.08 12.05 18.45
C SER A 20 -5.38 11.57 17.18
N GLU A 21 -4.13 11.10 17.29
CA GLU A 21 -3.43 10.49 16.16
C GLU A 21 -4.07 9.19 15.66
N GLN A 22 -4.65 8.39 16.56
CA GLN A 22 -5.30 7.12 16.19
C GLN A 22 -6.63 7.36 15.46
N GLU A 23 -7.39 8.37 15.85
CA GLU A 23 -8.65 8.73 15.18
C GLU A 23 -8.43 9.29 13.77
N ALA A 24 -7.43 10.17 13.60
CA ALA A 24 -7.06 10.70 12.28
C ALA A 24 -6.56 9.59 11.33
N LYS A 25 -5.81 8.62 11.88
CA LYS A 25 -5.34 7.40 11.19
C LYS A 25 -6.52 6.55 10.69
N ALA A 26 -7.52 6.31 11.53
CA ALA A 26 -8.70 5.53 11.18
C ALA A 26 -9.55 6.21 10.07
N SER A 27 -9.72 7.53 10.14
CA SER A 27 -10.47 8.31 9.14
C SER A 27 -9.84 8.27 7.73
N ASN A 28 -8.51 8.36 7.65
CA ASN A 28 -7.79 8.29 6.38
C ASN A 28 -7.85 6.90 5.72
N LEU A 29 -7.80 5.85 6.53
CA LEU A 29 -7.93 4.46 6.07
C LEU A 29 -9.32 4.21 5.46
N GLU A 30 -10.37 4.67 6.12
CA GLU A 30 -11.75 4.59 5.67
C GLU A 30 -11.95 5.31 4.32
N SER A 31 -11.43 6.53 4.20
CA SER A 31 -11.49 7.32 2.96
C SER A 31 -10.79 6.62 1.79
N CYS A 32 -9.61 6.04 2.02
CA CYS A 32 -8.90 5.25 1.02
C CYS A 32 -9.72 4.04 0.56
N ARG A 33 -10.28 3.27 1.50
CA ARG A 33 -11.11 2.10 1.18
C ARG A 33 -12.35 2.48 0.37
N ARG A 34 -13.03 3.58 0.71
CA ARG A 34 -14.18 4.10 -0.05
C ARG A 34 -13.78 4.49 -1.47
N LYS A 35 -12.69 5.24 -1.64
CA LYS A 35 -12.17 5.62 -2.97
C LYS A 35 -11.77 4.42 -3.81
N VAL A 36 -11.12 3.42 -3.21
CA VAL A 36 -10.72 2.20 -3.93
C VAL A 36 -11.94 1.40 -4.36
N ARG A 37 -12.95 1.24 -3.50
CA ARG A 37 -14.20 0.55 -3.84
C ARG A 37 -14.96 1.28 -4.96
N ALA A 38 -15.06 2.61 -4.89
CA ALA A 38 -15.73 3.41 -5.91
C ALA A 38 -15.05 3.34 -7.29
N ASN A 39 -13.73 3.26 -7.33
CA ASN A 39 -12.94 3.16 -8.57
C ASN A 39 -12.51 1.71 -8.88
N CYS A 40 -13.13 0.74 -8.21
CA CYS A 40 -12.86 -0.67 -8.45
C CYS A 40 -13.70 -1.12 -9.63
N GLN A 41 -13.10 -1.14 -10.81
CA GLN A 41 -13.69 -1.87 -11.93
C GLN A 41 -13.17 -3.31 -11.90
N PRO A 42 -14.07 -4.32 -11.96
CA PRO A 42 -13.64 -5.65 -12.34
C PRO A 42 -13.09 -5.55 -13.76
N ASN A 43 -12.03 -6.31 -14.03
CA ASN A 43 -11.47 -6.62 -15.34
C ASN A 43 -10.16 -5.92 -15.69
N GLY A 44 -9.14 -6.75 -15.85
CA GLY A 44 -7.80 -6.37 -16.24
C GLY A 44 -6.77 -7.27 -15.58
N LYS A 45 -5.91 -7.89 -16.39
CA LYS A 45 -4.65 -8.44 -15.90
C LYS A 45 -3.74 -7.26 -15.59
N ILE A 46 -3.09 -7.28 -14.44
CA ILE A 46 -2.13 -6.25 -14.07
C ILE A 46 -0.77 -6.89 -13.82
N CYS A 47 0.29 -6.22 -14.25
CA CYS A 47 1.64 -6.59 -13.90
C CYS A 47 2.10 -5.72 -12.73
N VAL A 48 2.65 -6.36 -11.70
CA VAL A 48 3.15 -5.68 -10.52
C VAL A 48 4.56 -6.11 -10.22
N ARG A 49 5.43 -5.17 -9.86
CA ARG A 49 6.75 -5.46 -9.32
C ARG A 49 6.68 -5.58 -7.81
N ILE A 50 7.30 -6.61 -7.26
CA ILE A 50 7.33 -6.88 -5.84
C ILE A 50 8.42 -6.00 -5.20
N ALA A 51 7.99 -4.96 -4.49
CA ALA A 51 8.83 -4.00 -3.77
C ALA A 51 10.01 -3.49 -4.62
N ARG A 52 11.24 -3.63 -4.13
CA ARG A 52 12.50 -3.29 -4.83
C ARG A 52 13.15 -4.49 -5.53
N SER A 53 12.49 -5.64 -5.58
CA SER A 53 13.02 -6.81 -6.29
C SER A 53 12.84 -6.68 -7.81
N ASN A 54 13.58 -7.48 -8.58
CA ASN A 54 13.33 -7.63 -10.01
C ASN A 54 12.22 -8.65 -10.32
N LEU A 55 11.38 -9.01 -9.33
CA LEU A 55 10.29 -9.95 -9.53
C LEU A 55 9.02 -9.21 -9.91
N CYS A 56 8.42 -9.64 -11.01
CA CYS A 56 7.13 -9.24 -11.49
C CYS A 56 6.12 -10.35 -11.23
N GLU A 57 4.86 -9.99 -11.00
CA GLU A 57 3.76 -10.92 -10.84
C GLU A 57 2.56 -10.45 -11.66
N LEU A 58 1.96 -11.37 -12.44
CA LEU A 58 0.74 -11.08 -13.18
C LEU A 58 -0.46 -11.41 -12.30
N ARG A 59 -1.31 -10.44 -11.98
CA ARG A 59 -2.50 -10.66 -11.14
C ARG A 59 -3.78 -10.42 -11.91
N SER A 60 -4.75 -11.29 -11.71
CA SER A 60 -6.15 -10.94 -11.92
C SER A 60 -6.57 -10.09 -10.73
N TYR A 61 -7.08 -8.89 -10.98
CA TYR A 61 -7.75 -8.02 -9.99
C TYR A 61 -6.88 -6.96 -9.28
N SER A 62 -7.05 -5.70 -9.68
CA SER A 62 -6.36 -4.57 -9.06
C SER A 62 -6.93 -4.14 -7.71
N CYS A 63 -8.18 -4.46 -7.37
CA CYS A 63 -8.81 -3.82 -6.21
C CYS A 63 -8.44 -4.43 -4.87
N LYS A 64 -8.25 -5.76 -4.77
CA LYS A 64 -7.74 -6.40 -3.54
C LYS A 64 -6.36 -5.84 -3.20
N GLN A 65 -5.52 -5.61 -4.22
CA GLN A 65 -4.22 -4.98 -4.04
C GLN A 65 -4.33 -3.50 -3.65
N ARG A 66 -5.18 -2.71 -4.33
CA ARG A 66 -5.40 -1.29 -3.96
C ARG A 66 -5.97 -1.15 -2.55
N LEU A 67 -6.83 -2.08 -2.12
CA LEU A 67 -7.33 -2.18 -0.75
C LEU A 67 -6.22 -2.56 0.24
N ALA A 68 -5.34 -3.50 -0.13
CA ALA A 68 -4.17 -3.85 0.68
C ALA A 68 -3.16 -2.69 0.81
N ASN A 69 -3.10 -1.81 -0.19
CA ASN A 69 -2.31 -0.58 -0.16
C ASN A 69 -2.97 0.55 0.66
N CYS A 70 -4.24 0.44 1.03
CA CYS A 70 -4.83 1.31 2.04
C CYS A 70 -4.37 0.84 3.43
N LYS A 71 -3.18 1.26 3.87
CA LYS A 71 -2.73 1.12 5.27
C LYS A 71 -2.80 2.48 5.98
N SER A 72 -3.17 2.43 7.26
CA SER A 72 -3.35 3.58 8.14
C SER A 72 -1.99 4.20 8.50
N ASN A 73 -1.72 5.39 7.97
CA ASN A 73 -0.49 6.18 8.05
C ASN A 73 0.82 5.51 7.62
N SER A 74 1.42 6.06 6.57
CA SER A 74 2.64 6.83 6.79
C SER A 74 2.76 7.90 5.71
N ASN A 75 3.06 9.14 6.10
CA ASN A 75 3.57 10.21 5.24
C ASN A 75 4.99 9.91 4.70
N THR A 76 5.26 8.64 4.45
CA THR A 76 6.33 8.20 3.59
C THR A 76 5.66 7.54 2.41
N LEU A 77 6.12 7.84 1.20
CA LEU A 77 6.07 6.91 0.09
C LEU A 77 6.84 5.64 0.48
N THR A 78 6.40 4.90 1.49
CA THR A 78 6.98 3.61 1.88
C THR A 78 6.57 2.62 0.81
N ASN A 79 7.42 2.59 -0.23
CA ASN A 79 7.54 1.63 -1.33
C ASN A 79 6.43 0.58 -1.30
N ALA A 80 5.34 0.84 -2.04
CA ALA A 80 4.25 -0.12 -2.18
C ALA A 80 4.84 -1.51 -2.43
N PHE A 81 4.51 -2.48 -1.56
CA PHE A 81 5.01 -3.85 -1.69
C PHE A 81 4.71 -4.43 -3.08
N TYR A 82 3.67 -3.90 -3.74
CA TYR A 82 3.39 -4.14 -5.15
C TYR A 82 3.27 -2.82 -5.89
N GLN A 83 4.25 -2.50 -6.72
CA GLN A 83 4.22 -1.36 -7.62
C GLN A 83 3.63 -1.78 -8.97
N ARG A 84 2.62 -1.08 -9.46
CA ARG A 84 2.10 -1.35 -10.81
C ARG A 84 3.15 -0.96 -11.85
N VAL A 85 3.43 -1.86 -12.78
CA VAL A 85 4.39 -1.66 -13.87
C VAL A 85 3.74 -1.93 -15.22
N ASN A 86 4.48 -1.72 -16.31
CA ASN A 86 3.98 -2.00 -17.66
C ASN A 86 3.63 -3.49 -17.79
N ILE A 87 2.46 -3.80 -18.36
CA ILE A 87 1.98 -5.17 -18.55
C ILE A 87 2.95 -6.03 -19.39
N LYS A 88 3.73 -5.40 -20.29
CA LYS A 88 4.76 -6.08 -21.09
C LYS A 88 5.83 -6.76 -20.23
N LEU A 89 6.09 -6.26 -19.01
CA LEU A 89 7.05 -6.87 -18.08
C LEU A 89 6.63 -8.25 -17.57
N CYS A 90 5.33 -8.55 -17.65
CA CYS A 90 4.77 -9.84 -17.32
C CYS A 90 4.33 -10.63 -18.58
N SER A 91 4.88 -10.31 -19.75
CA SER A 91 4.53 -11.01 -20.99
C SER A 91 4.88 -12.50 -20.86
N GLY A 92 3.95 -13.37 -21.26
CA GLY A 92 4.13 -14.83 -21.15
C GLY A 92 3.95 -15.41 -19.74
N MET A 93 3.66 -14.58 -18.73
CA MET A 93 3.41 -15.05 -17.37
C MET A 93 1.96 -15.48 -17.20
N SER A 94 1.74 -16.53 -16.41
CA SER A 94 0.40 -16.93 -15.95
C SER A 94 -0.04 -16.12 -14.73
N ILE A 95 -1.33 -16.11 -14.45
CA ILE A 95 -1.88 -15.37 -13.30
C ILE A 95 -1.34 -15.97 -11.99
N ASN A 96 -0.95 -15.10 -11.05
CA ASN A 96 -0.31 -15.39 -9.77
C ASN A 96 1.08 -16.04 -9.89
N GLN A 97 1.70 -16.00 -11.08
CA GLN A 97 3.07 -16.42 -11.26
C GLN A 97 4.02 -15.26 -11.00
N SER A 98 5.07 -15.50 -10.21
CA SER A 98 6.15 -14.54 -9.96
C SER A 98 7.40 -14.97 -10.71
N LEU A 99 7.92 -14.11 -11.58
CA LEU A 99 9.12 -14.33 -12.39
C LEU A 99 9.91 -13.02 -12.49
N PRO A 100 11.20 -13.06 -12.92
CA PRO A 100 11.92 -11.85 -13.24
C PRO A 100 11.14 -10.97 -14.23
N CYS A 101 11.09 -9.66 -13.97
CA CYS A 101 10.48 -8.70 -14.88
C CYS A 101 11.21 -8.73 -16.23
N VAL A 102 10.53 -9.16 -17.30
CA VAL A 102 11.13 -9.23 -18.63
C VAL A 102 10.85 -7.93 -19.37
N SER A 103 11.85 -7.06 -19.49
CA SER A 103 11.71 -5.93 -20.42
C SER A 103 11.70 -6.50 -21.83
N GLY A 104 10.63 -6.30 -22.58
CA GLY A 104 10.48 -6.85 -23.93
C GLY A 104 11.58 -6.34 -24.87
N THR A 105 12.70 -7.05 -24.90
CA THR A 105 13.59 -7.09 -26.04
C THR A 105 13.02 -8.16 -26.96
N ASN A 106 12.35 -7.71 -28.03
CA ASN A 106 12.39 -8.45 -29.28
C ASN A 106 13.87 -8.75 -29.54
N ASN A 107 14.33 -9.98 -29.32
CA ASN A 107 15.56 -10.60 -29.84
C ASN A 107 15.81 -11.89 -29.06
N ALA A 108 14.98 -12.90 -29.30
CA ALA A 108 15.46 -14.27 -29.32
C ALA A 108 15.56 -14.64 -30.80
N LYS A 109 16.75 -14.40 -31.36
CA LYS A 109 17.21 -15.05 -32.59
C LYS A 109 18.29 -16.03 -32.16
#